data_AF-A0A9D4MBM4-F1
#
_entry.id   AF-A0A9D4MBM4-F1
#
_cell.length_a   1.000
_cell.length_b   1.000
_cell.length_c   1.000
_cell.angle_alpha   90.00
_cell.angle_beta   90.00
_cell.angle_gamma   90.00
#
_symmetry.space_group_name_H-M   'P 1'
#
loop_
_entity.id
_entity.type
_entity.pdbx_description
1 polymer ?
#
loop_
_entity_poly.entity_id
_entity_poly.type
_entity_poly.pdbx_seq_one_letter_code
_entity_poly.pdbx_strand_id
1 'polypeptide(L)' 'MFQAQFGAYDSLNPVQRARAALTIRVLRNQNTPVFNPSAYLQTIADTYEIGADVITLTATDADGVRITAFGSISFHTPCY' A
#
# COMPACT_ATOMS: atom_id res chain seq x y z
N MET A 1 13.77 10.43 -6.18
CA MET A 1 14.89 11.05 -5.40
C MET A 1 14.85 12.53 -5.69
N PHE A 2 14.94 13.37 -4.67
CA PHE A 2 14.85 14.83 -4.85
C PHE A 2 16.05 15.52 -4.17
N GLN A 3 16.49 16.64 -4.74
CA GLN A 3 17.50 17.51 -4.15
C GLN A 3 16.96 18.92 -4.02
N ALA A 4 17.19 19.53 -2.86
CA ALA A 4 16.95 20.94 -2.63
C ALA A 4 18.29 21.65 -2.41
N GLN A 5 18.48 22.80 -3.06
CA GLN A 5 19.63 23.67 -2.82
C GLN A 5 19.21 24.87 -2.00
N PHE A 6 19.99 25.17 -0.98
CA PHE A 6 19.80 26.31 -0.10
C PHE A 6 20.97 27.26 -0.26
N GLY A 7 20.67 28.54 -0.41
CA GLY A 7 21.64 29.62 -0.37
C GLY A 7 21.40 30.47 0.86
N ALA A 8 22.44 30.76 1.62
CA ALA A 8 22.39 31.71 2.73
C ALA A 8 23.38 32.85 2.45
N TYR A 9 22.98 34.08 2.70
CA TYR A 9 23.82 35.26 2.61
C TYR A 9 23.31 36.33 3.57
N ASP A 10 24.21 37.19 4.03
CA ASP A 10 23.84 38.38 4.78
C ASP A 10 23.34 39.46 3.80
N SER A 11 22.16 40.02 4.08
CA SER A 11 21.56 41.11 3.30
C SER A 11 22.47 42.34 3.13
N LEU A 12 23.34 42.61 4.10
CA LEU A 12 24.29 43.73 4.05
C LEU A 12 25.58 43.38 3.29
N ASN A 13 25.86 42.09 3.07
CA ASN A 13 27.01 41.64 2.28
C ASN A 13 26.66 40.43 1.38
N PRO A 14 25.83 40.64 0.34
CA PRO A 14 25.28 39.58 -0.50
C PRO A 14 26.30 38.90 -1.43
N VAL A 15 27.52 39.42 -1.49
CA VAL A 15 28.63 38.82 -2.26
C VAL A 15 29.14 37.57 -1.55
N GLN A 16 29.11 37.56 -0.21
CA GLN A 16 29.42 36.37 0.58
C GLN A 16 28.17 35.51 0.75
N ARG A 17 28.17 34.34 0.12
CA ARG A 17 27.07 33.39 0.18
C ARG A 17 27.57 31.98 0.39
N ALA A 18 26.88 31.22 1.23
CA ALA A 18 27.08 29.80 1.41
C ALA A 18 25.99 29.02 0.67
N ARG A 19 26.32 27.82 0.19
CA ARG A 19 25.37 26.90 -0.43
C ARG A 19 25.39 25.56 0.28
N ALA A 20 24.22 24.96 0.43
CA ALA A 20 24.05 23.62 0.95
C ALA A 20 23.09 22.83 0.06
N ALA A 21 23.33 21.52 -0.05
CA ALA A 21 22.43 20.61 -0.74
C ALA A 21 21.82 19.63 0.27
N LEU A 22 20.50 19.51 0.26
CA LEU A 22 19.76 18.49 1.00
C LEU A 22 19.28 17.43 0.03
N THR A 23 19.67 16.18 0.29
CA THR A 23 19.15 15.03 -0.44
C THR A 23 17.95 14.47 0.30
N ILE A 24 16.79 14.50 -0.34
CA ILE A 24 15.53 13.98 0.21
C ILE A 24 15.28 12.60 -0.41
N ARG A 25 15.34 11.58 0.44
CA ARG A 25 14.99 10.20 0.07
C ARG A 25 13.57 9.91 0.52
N VAL A 26 12.65 9.91 -0.43
CA VAL A 26 11.27 9.50 -0.19
C VAL A 26 11.21 7.97 -0.26
N LEU A 27 10.90 7.33 0.87
CA LEU A 27 10.56 5.91 0.94
C LEU A 27 9.06 5.78 0.67
N ARG A 28 8.72 5.40 -0.55
CA ARG A 28 7.35 5.16 -1.00
C ARG A 28 7.31 3.78 -1.65
N ASN A 29 6.38 2.93 -1.23
CA ASN A 29 5.94 1.83 -2.07
C ASN A 29 5.03 2.41 -3.16
N GLN A 30 5.52 2.49 -4.40
CA GLN A 30 4.75 2.97 -5.55
C GLN A 30 3.82 1.89 -6.13
N ASN A 31 3.98 0.66 -5.67
CA ASN A 31 3.39 -0.53 -6.21
C ASN A 31 2.40 -1.09 -5.18
N THR A 32 1.25 -0.45 -4.99
CA THR A 32 0.22 -1.04 -4.11
C THR A 32 -0.18 -2.45 -4.60
N PRO A 33 -0.48 -3.41 -3.70
CA PRO A 33 -0.88 -4.76 -4.09
C PRO A 33 -2.07 -4.74 -5.05
N VAL A 34 -1.96 -5.50 -6.14
CA VAL A 34 -3.02 -5.66 -7.14
C VAL A 34 -3.63 -7.04 -6.99
N PHE A 35 -4.94 -7.08 -6.74
CA PHE A 35 -5.71 -8.33 -6.71
C PHE A 35 -5.86 -8.92 -8.11
N ASN A 36 -5.73 -10.23 -8.23
CA ASN A 36 -5.99 -10.95 -9.47
C ASN A 36 -6.75 -12.25 -9.17
N PRO A 37 -8.05 -12.33 -9.53
CA PRO A 37 -8.86 -11.34 -10.27
C PRO A 37 -9.18 -10.05 -9.47
N SER A 38 -9.63 -9.00 -10.15
CA SER A 38 -10.01 -7.72 -9.53
C SER A 38 -11.30 -7.79 -8.71
N ALA A 39 -12.08 -8.84 -8.87
CA ALA A 39 -13.28 -9.12 -8.11
C ALA A 39 -13.38 -10.62 -7.81
N TYR A 40 -13.85 -10.96 -6.62
CA TYR A 40 -14.07 -12.32 -6.15
C TYR A 40 -15.54 -12.47 -5.78
N LEU A 41 -16.20 -13.45 -6.38
CA LEU A 41 -17.61 -13.79 -6.12
C LEU A 41 -17.70 -15.28 -5.84
N GLN A 42 -18.29 -15.63 -4.69
CA GLN A 42 -18.50 -17.03 -4.30
C GLN A 42 -19.94 -17.20 -3.82
N THR A 43 -20.63 -18.18 -4.39
CA THR A 43 -21.91 -18.66 -3.88
C THR A 43 -21.64 -19.88 -3.00
N ILE A 44 -22.26 -19.92 -1.83
CA ILE A 44 -22.18 -21.05 -0.88
C ILE A 44 -23.58 -21.63 -0.64
N ALA A 45 -23.64 -22.90 -0.25
CA ALA A 45 -24.87 -23.52 0.19
C ALA A 45 -25.29 -23.01 1.57
N ASP A 46 -26.57 -23.11 1.90
CA ASP A 46 -27.09 -22.88 3.26
C ASP A 46 -26.58 -23.92 4.27
N THR A 47 -26.14 -25.09 3.79
CA THR A 47 -25.47 -26.14 4.58
C THR A 47 -23.95 -25.97 4.65
N TYR A 48 -23.40 -24.82 4.25
CA TYR A 48 -21.95 -24.60 4.28
C TYR A 48 -21.41 -24.65 5.72
N GLU A 49 -20.28 -25.31 5.91
CA GLU A 49 -19.76 -25.59 7.25
C GLU A 49 -19.34 -24.29 7.97
N ILE A 50 -19.77 -24.17 9.22
CA ILE A 50 -19.43 -23.02 10.06
C ILE A 50 -17.93 -23.07 10.35
N GLY A 51 -17.24 -21.99 10.01
CA GLY A 51 -15.79 -21.84 10.22
C GLY A 51 -14.93 -22.31 9.06
N ALA A 52 -15.52 -22.82 7.97
CA ALA A 52 -14.78 -23.12 6.74
C ALA A 52 -14.44 -21.85 5.95
N ASP A 53 -13.28 -21.87 5.28
CA ASP A 53 -12.84 -20.77 4.43
C ASP A 53 -13.66 -20.69 3.14
N VAL A 54 -14.29 -19.54 2.90
CA VAL A 54 -15.16 -19.32 1.74
C VAL A 54 -14.36 -19.05 0.46
N ILE A 55 -13.32 -18.21 0.53
CA ILE A 55 -12.53 -17.81 -0.63
C ILE A 55 -11.11 -17.39 -0.23
N THR A 56 -10.13 -17.76 -1.05
CA THR A 56 -8.75 -17.31 -0.89
C THR A 56 -8.47 -16.16 -1.85
N LEU A 57 -8.00 -15.02 -1.32
CA LEU A 57 -7.66 -13.83 -2.12
C LEU A 57 -6.15 -13.81 -2.39
N THR A 58 -5.77 -13.42 -3.60
CA THR A 58 -4.35 -13.26 -3.98
C THR A 58 -4.11 -11.86 -4.51
N ALA A 59 -3.17 -11.15 -3.90
CA ALA A 59 -2.69 -9.86 -4.39
C ALA A 59 -1.18 -9.90 -4.60
N THR A 60 -0.72 -9.27 -5.69
CA THR A 60 0.70 -9.17 -6.04
C THR A 60 1.13 -7.72 -6.07
N ASP A 61 2.21 -7.40 -5.38
CA ASP A 61 2.93 -6.13 -5.45
C ASP A 61 4.08 -6.27 -6.46
N ALA A 62 4.30 -5.25 -7.31
CA ALA A 62 5.37 -5.27 -8.31
C ALA A 62 6.79 -5.17 -7.70
N ASP A 63 6.90 -4.84 -6.41
CA ASP A 63 8.13 -4.94 -5.62
C ASP A 63 8.52 -6.41 -5.33
N GLY A 64 7.72 -7.38 -5.80
CA GLY A 64 7.95 -8.81 -5.62
C GLY A 64 7.41 -9.36 -4.29
N VAL A 65 6.75 -8.52 -3.49
CA VAL A 65 6.09 -8.94 -2.25
C VAL A 65 4.73 -9.57 -2.60
N ARG A 66 4.60 -10.87 -2.36
CA ARG A 66 3.32 -11.56 -2.51
C ARG A 66 2.61 -11.56 -1.16
N ILE A 67 1.45 -10.90 -1.10
CA ILE A 67 0.60 -10.91 0.11
C ILE A 67 -0.52 -11.91 -0.14
N THR A 68 -0.49 -13.02 0.60
CA THR A 68 -1.62 -13.95 0.70
C THR A 68 -2.40 -13.59 1.96
N ALA A 69 -3.61 -13.08 1.79
CA ALA A 69 -4.49 -12.71 2.90
C ALA A 69 -5.70 -13.65 2.92
N PHE A 70 -6.01 -14.19 4.09
CA PHE A 70 -7.23 -14.95 4.33
C PHE A 70 -8.30 -13.98 4.82
N GLY A 71 -9.40 -13.87 4.08
CA GLY A 71 -10.56 -13.07 4.47
C GLY A 71 -11.67 -13.99 4.94
N SER A 72 -12.06 -13.89 6.21
CA SER A 72 -13.22 -14.62 6.73
C SER A 72 -14.49 -13.79 6.48
N ILE A 73 -15.28 -14.16 5.47
CA ILE A 73 -16.64 -13.65 5.34
C ILE A 73 -17.57 -14.64 6.04
N SER A 74 -18.07 -14.27 7.22
CA SER A 74 -19.06 -15.06 7.96
C SER A 74 -20.45 -14.51 7.67
N PHE A 75 -21.31 -15.36 7.10
CA PHE A 75 -22.73 -15.06 6.96
C PHE A 75 -23.47 -15.64 8.16
N HIS A 76 -24.26 -14.82 8.85
CA HIS A 76 -25.26 -15.29 9.80
C HIS A 76 -26.59 -15.35 9.05
N THR A 77 -27.10 -16.54 8.77
CA THR A 77 -28.48 -16.68 8.32
C THR A 77 -29.38 -16.33 9.50
N PRO A 78 -30.35 -15.40 9.35
CA PRO A 78 -31.38 -15.25 10.36
C PRO A 78 -32.13 -16.58 10.41
N CYS A 79 -32.11 -17.25 11.56
CA CYS A 79 -33.02 -18.36 11.81
C CYS A 79 -34.46 -17.85 11.59
N TYR A 80 -35.24 -18.59 10.80
CA TYR A 80 -36.67 -18.36 10.67
C TYR A 80 -37.40 -18.69 11.98
#